data_AF-A0A2G4DMT7-F1
#
_entry.id   AF-A0A2G4DMT7-F1
#
_cell.length_a   1.000
_cell.length_b   1.000
_cell.length_c   1.000
_cell.angle_alpha   90.00
_cell.angle_beta   90.00
_cell.angle_gamma   90.00
#
_symmetry.space_group_name_H-M   'P 1'
#
loop_
_entity.id
_entity.type
_entity.pdbx_description
1 polymer ?
#
loop_
_entity_poly.entity_id
_entity_poly.type
_entity_poly.pdbx_seq_one_letter_code
_entity_poly.pdbx_strand_id
1 'polypeptide(L)'
;MSNIHIKYPALTIKAGRRAMTRIREQGLSPIDVGIIPGAAGGPKALGIQGLDLALFGEWLPRAQRERSLIGASIGSWRFASACLPDPVAGIRRLGHLYNEQSFAKGVTMAQVTRSCVRMLDALLQANDAHVLANAHYRLNVMIVRSRGLLARDHRAGLSLGLGAVVADNLIGRARLSRHFERLVMHDPRLVPPLLPLTDFPSCCLPLDTLNLRQALLASGSIPMVMEGVGEIPGVGAGMFRDGGLLDYHLDLPYSGSDIVLYPHFTDKIIPGWFDKALPWRRGDQTRLQDVVLLAPSHAYLATLPYRKLPDRSDFKRFVGRDADRQRYWRTAMESSQRLGDEFLELVDTGRLAERLEPLV
;
A
#
# COMPACT_ATOMS: atom_id res chain seq x y z
N MET A 1 -4.15 -4.82 -32.21
CA MET A 1 -3.72 -5.63 -31.05
C MET A 1 -2.42 -6.32 -31.45
N SER A 2 -1.26 -5.85 -30.98
CA SER A 2 -0.04 -6.63 -31.20
C SER A 2 -0.10 -7.84 -30.28
N ASN A 3 -0.13 -9.05 -30.83
CA ASN A 3 0.09 -10.28 -30.07
C ASN A 3 1.52 -10.25 -29.53
N ILE A 4 1.72 -9.61 -28.39
CA ILE A 4 2.95 -9.76 -27.62
C ILE A 4 2.87 -11.18 -27.06
N HIS A 5 3.54 -12.13 -27.72
CA HIS A 5 3.78 -13.43 -27.10
C HIS A 5 4.63 -13.21 -25.85
N ILE A 6 3.98 -13.17 -24.70
CA ILE A 6 4.63 -13.07 -23.40
C ILE A 6 5.37 -14.40 -23.16
N LYS A 7 6.68 -14.40 -23.44
CA LYS A 7 7.54 -15.59 -23.36
C LYS A 7 7.61 -16.22 -21.95
N TYR A 8 7.25 -15.47 -20.92
CA TYR A 8 7.17 -15.90 -19.52
C TYR A 8 6.17 -15.00 -18.78
N PRO A 9 5.36 -15.54 -17.86
CA PRO A 9 4.41 -14.73 -17.11
C PRO A 9 5.04 -13.57 -16.37
N ALA A 10 4.43 -12.40 -16.44
CA ALA A 10 4.78 -11.24 -15.65
C ALA A 10 4.11 -11.22 -14.26
N LEU A 11 2.95 -11.87 -14.11
CA LEU A 11 2.21 -11.99 -12.86
C LEU A 11 2.29 -13.40 -12.25
N THR A 12 2.40 -13.40 -10.92
CA THR A 12 1.96 -14.49 -10.04
C THR A 12 0.61 -14.07 -9.46
N ILE A 13 -0.41 -14.92 -9.64
CA ILE A 13 -1.78 -14.66 -9.18
C ILE A 13 -2.12 -15.69 -8.12
N LYS A 14 -2.29 -15.23 -6.87
CA LYS A 14 -2.65 -16.12 -5.76
C LYS A 14 -4.04 -15.80 -5.25
N ALA A 15 -4.82 -16.81 -4.91
CA ALA A 15 -6.16 -16.60 -4.37
C ALA A 15 -6.38 -17.37 -3.07
N GLY A 16 -7.07 -16.74 -2.13
CA GLY A 16 -7.64 -17.40 -0.97
C GLY A 16 -8.68 -18.44 -1.39
N ARG A 17 -9.00 -19.36 -0.48
CA ARG A 17 -9.83 -20.54 -0.79
C ARG A 17 -11.18 -20.19 -1.42
N ARG A 18 -11.92 -19.21 -0.89
CA ARG A 18 -13.26 -18.83 -1.40
C ARG A 18 -13.15 -18.07 -2.72
N ALA A 19 -12.22 -17.13 -2.82
CA ALA A 19 -11.95 -16.41 -4.07
C ALA A 19 -11.55 -17.37 -5.20
N MET A 20 -10.68 -18.35 -4.91
CA MET A 20 -10.24 -19.34 -5.88
C MET A 20 -11.41 -20.18 -6.41
N THR A 21 -12.29 -20.68 -5.52
CA THR A 21 -13.49 -21.43 -5.93
C THR A 21 -14.38 -20.57 -6.82
N ARG A 22 -14.71 -19.35 -6.38
CA ARG A 22 -15.58 -18.43 -7.13
C ARG A 22 -15.03 -18.14 -8.53
N ILE A 23 -13.74 -17.84 -8.64
CA ILE A 23 -13.14 -17.47 -9.94
C ILE A 23 -13.05 -18.66 -10.89
N ARG A 24 -12.83 -19.88 -10.38
CA ARG A 24 -12.86 -21.08 -11.23
C ARG A 24 -14.25 -21.38 -11.77
N GLU A 25 -15.30 -21.07 -11.01
CA GLU A 25 -16.68 -21.32 -11.41
C GLU A 25 -17.25 -20.23 -12.31
N GLN A 26 -16.91 -18.96 -12.05
CA GLN A 26 -17.62 -17.80 -12.60
C GLN A 26 -16.71 -16.80 -13.34
N GLY A 27 -15.39 -17.00 -13.30
CA GLY A 27 -14.43 -15.99 -13.74
C GLY A 27 -14.27 -14.84 -12.74
N LEU A 28 -13.53 -13.81 -13.14
CA LEU A 28 -13.35 -12.58 -12.35
C LEU A 28 -13.86 -11.38 -13.15
N SER A 29 -14.90 -10.72 -12.64
CA SER A 29 -15.45 -9.49 -13.22
C SER A 29 -15.13 -8.28 -12.33
N PRO A 30 -14.99 -7.06 -12.88
CA PRO A 30 -14.79 -5.86 -12.07
C PRO A 30 -15.91 -5.61 -11.06
N ILE A 31 -17.13 -6.10 -11.32
CA ILE A 31 -18.27 -5.97 -10.39
C ILE A 31 -18.09 -6.85 -9.14
N ASP A 32 -17.24 -7.89 -9.17
CA ASP A 32 -17.02 -8.77 -8.02
C ASP A 32 -16.13 -8.13 -6.95
N VAL A 33 -15.37 -7.09 -7.31
CA VAL A 33 -14.37 -6.46 -6.46
C VAL A 33 -14.99 -5.33 -5.66
N GLY A 34 -15.07 -5.51 -4.34
CA GLY A 34 -15.58 -4.52 -3.39
C GLY A 34 -14.47 -3.87 -2.55
N ILE A 35 -13.32 -4.53 -2.40
CA ILE A 35 -12.24 -4.09 -1.50
C ILE A 35 -10.90 -4.18 -2.24
N ILE A 36 -10.09 -3.14 -2.11
CA ILE A 36 -8.74 -3.09 -2.67
C ILE A 36 -7.76 -2.66 -1.58
N PRO A 37 -6.94 -3.57 -1.04
CA PRO A 37 -5.89 -3.24 -0.08
C PRO A 37 -4.61 -2.73 -0.75
N GLY A 38 -3.93 -1.80 -0.09
CA GLY A 38 -2.70 -1.15 -0.55
C GLY A 38 -1.59 -1.28 0.48
N ALA A 39 -0.70 -2.25 0.27
CA ALA A 39 0.37 -2.58 1.20
C ALA A 39 1.35 -1.41 1.39
N ALA A 40 1.88 -1.28 2.60
CA ALA A 40 3.03 -0.44 2.86
C ALA A 40 4.28 -1.06 2.18
N GLY A 41 5.07 -0.25 1.49
CA GLY A 41 6.21 -0.77 0.72
C GLY A 41 7.26 0.25 0.29
N GLY A 42 6.99 1.54 0.51
CA GLY A 42 7.81 2.64 0.01
C GLY A 42 7.94 2.60 -1.53
N PRO A 43 9.16 2.68 -2.09
CA PRO A 43 9.35 2.73 -3.55
C PRO A 43 8.85 1.49 -4.30
N LYS A 44 8.62 0.34 -3.62
CA LYS A 44 8.17 -0.89 -4.29
C LYS A 44 6.87 -0.73 -5.06
N ALA A 45 5.99 0.14 -4.57
CA ALA A 45 4.75 0.52 -5.21
C ALA A 45 4.95 1.07 -6.63
N LEU A 46 6.06 1.76 -6.88
CA LEU A 46 6.39 2.30 -8.21
C LEU A 46 6.60 1.18 -9.23
N GLY A 47 7.20 0.07 -8.80
CA GLY A 47 7.46 -1.08 -9.66
C GLY A 47 6.21 -1.86 -10.09
N ILE A 48 5.03 -1.49 -9.60
CA ILE A 48 3.74 -2.04 -10.03
C ILE A 48 2.78 -0.97 -10.58
N GLN A 49 3.28 0.22 -10.91
CA GLN A 49 2.45 1.34 -11.39
C GLN A 49 1.60 0.96 -12.61
N GLY A 50 2.15 0.20 -13.56
CA GLY A 50 1.42 -0.24 -14.75
C GLY A 50 0.24 -1.15 -14.43
N LEU A 51 0.33 -1.95 -13.35
CA LEU A 51 -0.81 -2.71 -12.84
C LEU A 51 -1.90 -1.78 -12.28
N ASP A 52 -1.52 -0.76 -11.51
CA ASP A 52 -2.49 0.24 -11.02
C ASP A 52 -3.17 1.00 -12.17
N LEU A 53 -2.43 1.35 -13.21
CA LEU A 53 -2.97 2.02 -14.38
C LEU A 53 -3.98 1.13 -15.13
N ALA A 54 -3.71 -0.16 -15.29
CA ALA A 54 -4.66 -1.10 -15.86
C ALA A 54 -5.91 -1.27 -14.97
N LEU A 55 -5.74 -1.37 -13.65
CA LEU A 55 -6.85 -1.56 -12.73
C LEU A 55 -7.76 -0.32 -12.65
N PHE A 56 -7.20 0.84 -12.32
CA PHE A 56 -7.98 2.06 -12.07
C PHE A 56 -8.29 2.86 -13.33
N GLY A 57 -7.47 2.75 -14.37
CA GLY A 57 -7.66 3.46 -15.63
C GLY A 57 -8.53 2.72 -16.63
N GLU A 58 -8.56 1.39 -16.58
CA GLU A 58 -9.23 0.59 -17.61
C GLU A 58 -10.21 -0.44 -17.04
N TRP A 59 -9.80 -1.32 -16.14
CA TRP A 59 -10.59 -2.50 -15.78
C TRP A 59 -11.72 -2.22 -14.79
N LEU A 60 -11.44 -1.59 -13.64
CA LEU A 60 -12.45 -1.26 -12.62
C LEU A 60 -13.56 -0.33 -13.15
N PRO A 61 -13.28 0.69 -13.99
CA PRO A 61 -14.31 1.53 -14.59
C PRO A 61 -15.31 0.80 -15.49
N ARG A 62 -15.00 -0.42 -15.97
CA ARG A 62 -15.93 -1.24 -16.78
C ARG A 62 -17.17 -1.68 -15.98
N ALA A 63 -17.12 -1.62 -14.64
CA ALA A 63 -18.29 -1.81 -13.79
C ALA A 63 -18.35 -0.72 -12.71
N GLN A 64 -19.31 0.19 -12.84
CA GLN A 64 -19.55 1.25 -11.88
C GLN A 64 -20.15 0.68 -10.60
N ARG A 65 -19.38 0.74 -9.51
CA ARG A 65 -19.81 0.38 -8.16
C ARG A 65 -18.94 1.09 -7.13
N GLU A 66 -19.46 1.18 -5.92
CA GLU A 66 -18.67 1.61 -4.76
C GLU A 66 -17.66 0.53 -4.36
N ARG A 67 -16.44 0.96 -4.02
CA ARG A 67 -15.35 0.10 -3.54
C ARG A 67 -14.58 0.79 -2.41
N SER A 68 -14.13 -0.01 -1.45
CA SER A 68 -13.29 0.45 -0.35
C SER A 68 -11.81 0.29 -0.68
N LEU A 69 -11.07 1.40 -0.71
CA LEU A 69 -9.63 1.42 -0.86
C LEU A 69 -8.98 1.54 0.52
N ILE A 70 -8.26 0.52 0.97
CA ILE A 70 -7.66 0.49 2.31
C ILE A 70 -6.15 0.49 2.19
N GLY A 71 -5.50 1.60 2.55
CA GLY A 71 -4.07 1.79 2.34
C GLY A 71 -3.29 1.97 3.64
N ALA A 72 -2.04 1.49 3.65
CA ALA A 72 -1.02 1.90 4.61
C ALA A 72 0.18 2.51 3.86
N SER A 73 0.79 3.57 4.40
CA SER A 73 1.98 4.18 3.83
C SER A 73 1.77 4.61 2.37
N ILE A 74 2.70 4.27 1.50
CA ILE A 74 2.58 4.50 0.05
C ILE A 74 1.31 3.88 -0.57
N GLY A 75 0.72 2.85 0.03
CA GLY A 75 -0.56 2.29 -0.39
C GLY A 75 -1.70 3.29 -0.23
N SER A 76 -1.71 4.05 0.86
CA SER A 76 -2.67 5.15 1.09
C SER A 76 -2.52 6.25 0.05
N TRP A 77 -1.27 6.58 -0.32
CA TRP A 77 -0.98 7.63 -1.31
C TRP A 77 -1.34 7.19 -2.73
N ARG A 78 -1.11 5.90 -3.07
CA ARG A 78 -1.61 5.28 -4.30
C ARG A 78 -3.11 5.42 -4.43
N PHE A 79 -3.85 5.13 -3.36
CA PHE A 79 -5.31 5.18 -3.39
C PHE A 79 -5.88 6.59 -3.32
N ALA A 80 -5.25 7.51 -2.59
CA ALA A 80 -5.57 8.94 -2.72
C ALA A 80 -5.39 9.42 -4.18
N SER A 81 -4.35 8.94 -4.87
CA SER A 81 -4.12 9.23 -6.28
C SER A 81 -5.18 8.63 -7.20
N ALA A 82 -5.64 7.41 -6.91
CA ALA A 82 -6.74 6.76 -7.63
C ALA A 82 -8.12 7.42 -7.38
N CYS A 83 -8.27 8.15 -6.28
CA CYS A 83 -9.47 8.93 -5.99
C CYS A 83 -9.48 10.32 -6.64
N LEU A 84 -8.39 10.76 -7.26
CA LEU A 84 -8.35 12.04 -7.98
C LEU A 84 -9.30 12.02 -9.20
N PRO A 85 -9.73 13.20 -9.72
CA PRO A 85 -10.63 13.27 -10.87
C PRO A 85 -10.15 12.49 -12.10
N ASP A 86 -8.83 12.47 -12.33
CA ASP A 86 -8.18 11.59 -13.31
C ASP A 86 -7.24 10.62 -12.55
N PRO A 87 -7.66 9.35 -12.33
CA PRO A 87 -6.84 8.38 -11.61
C PRO A 87 -5.54 8.04 -12.35
N VAL A 88 -5.56 8.03 -13.69
CA VAL A 88 -4.38 7.71 -14.51
C VAL A 88 -3.33 8.80 -14.36
N ALA A 89 -3.74 10.08 -14.48
CA ALA A 89 -2.84 11.21 -14.25
C ALA A 89 -2.34 11.26 -12.80
N GLY A 90 -3.22 11.00 -11.82
CA GLY A 90 -2.88 10.93 -10.40
C GLY A 90 -1.79 9.90 -10.10
N ILE A 91 -2.00 8.66 -10.54
CA ILE A 91 -1.07 7.54 -10.33
C ILE A 91 0.27 7.80 -11.03
N ARG A 92 0.26 8.34 -12.26
CA ARG A 92 1.49 8.74 -12.97
C ARG A 92 2.25 9.84 -12.23
N ARG A 93 1.53 10.85 -11.74
CA ARG A 93 2.09 11.96 -10.96
C ARG A 93 2.74 11.47 -9.68
N LEU A 94 2.09 10.58 -8.92
CA LEU A 94 2.68 9.97 -7.73
C LEU A 94 4.03 9.32 -8.06
N GLY A 95 4.07 8.50 -9.13
CA GLY A 95 5.31 7.83 -9.53
C GLY A 95 6.41 8.79 -9.94
N HIS A 96 6.08 9.83 -10.71
CA HIS A 96 7.02 10.89 -11.07
C HIS A 96 7.57 11.62 -9.83
N LEU A 97 6.69 12.15 -8.98
CA LEU A 97 7.09 12.91 -7.80
C LEU A 97 7.91 12.09 -6.79
N TYR A 98 7.57 10.80 -6.61
CA TYR A 98 8.35 9.91 -5.77
C TYR A 98 9.72 9.65 -6.41
N ASN A 99 9.75 9.37 -7.71
CA ASN A 99 10.98 9.13 -8.43
C ASN A 99 11.94 10.31 -8.34
N GLU A 100 11.46 11.54 -8.34
CA GLU A 100 12.29 12.75 -8.27
C GLU A 100 12.83 13.06 -6.86
N GLN A 101 12.40 12.36 -5.81
CA GLN A 101 12.92 12.59 -4.46
C GLN A 101 14.42 12.32 -4.40
N SER A 102 15.20 13.27 -3.85
CA SER A 102 16.66 13.14 -3.74
C SER A 102 17.11 13.63 -2.38
N PHE A 103 18.01 12.88 -1.75
CA PHE A 103 18.42 13.12 -0.37
C PHE A 103 19.93 13.07 -0.26
N ALA A 104 20.51 14.17 0.24
CA ALA A 104 21.93 14.24 0.51
C ALA A 104 22.34 13.26 1.62
N LYS A 105 23.63 12.90 1.65
CA LYS A 105 24.20 12.13 2.76
C LYS A 105 23.97 12.89 4.07
N GLY A 106 23.42 12.21 5.07
CA GLY A 106 23.14 12.82 6.38
C GLY A 106 21.84 13.63 6.45
N VAL A 107 20.94 13.49 5.46
CA VAL A 107 19.60 14.08 5.52
C VAL A 107 18.93 13.82 6.87
N THR A 108 18.32 14.85 7.45
CA THR A 108 17.63 14.75 8.74
C THR A 108 16.18 14.31 8.56
N MET A 109 15.57 13.77 9.62
CA MET A 109 14.14 13.40 9.61
C MET A 109 13.26 14.59 9.19
N ALA A 110 13.52 15.78 9.73
CA ALA A 110 12.80 17.00 9.38
C ALA A 110 12.94 17.39 7.89
N GLN A 111 14.11 17.18 7.29
CA GLN A 111 14.32 17.44 5.86
C GLN A 111 13.54 16.46 4.99
N VAL A 112 13.52 15.18 5.35
CA VAL A 112 12.70 14.16 4.66
C VAL A 112 11.22 14.49 4.82
N THR A 113 10.75 14.81 6.03
CA THR A 113 9.37 15.23 6.29
C THR A 113 8.96 16.41 5.40
N ARG A 114 9.76 17.48 5.34
CA ARG A 114 9.47 18.64 4.48
C ARG A 114 9.42 18.26 2.99
N SER A 115 10.24 17.31 2.55
CA SER A 115 10.19 16.82 1.17
C SER A 115 8.90 16.05 0.87
N CYS A 116 8.48 15.19 1.80
CA CYS A 116 7.23 14.45 1.68
C CYS A 116 6.00 15.37 1.75
N VAL A 117 6.01 16.42 2.57
CA VAL A 117 4.95 17.45 2.58
C VAL A 117 4.84 18.11 1.21
N ARG A 118 5.95 18.62 0.64
CA ARG A 118 5.94 19.21 -0.71
C ARG A 118 5.48 18.23 -1.78
N MET A 119 5.88 16.96 -1.67
CA MET A 119 5.45 15.90 -2.58
C MET A 119 3.93 15.67 -2.48
N LEU A 120 3.37 15.61 -1.28
CA LEU A 120 1.94 15.45 -1.05
C LEU A 120 1.16 16.66 -1.57
N ASP A 121 1.70 17.87 -1.38
CA ASP A 121 1.16 19.12 -1.91
C ASP A 121 1.12 19.13 -3.43
N ALA A 122 2.23 18.75 -4.08
CA ALA A 122 2.29 18.63 -5.53
C ALA A 122 1.39 17.52 -6.09
N LEU A 123 1.21 16.43 -5.34
CA LEU A 123 0.36 15.31 -5.73
C LEU A 123 -1.11 15.71 -5.77
N LEU A 124 -1.63 16.17 -4.63
CA LEU A 124 -3.06 16.47 -4.45
C LEU A 124 -3.46 17.84 -5.00
N GLN A 125 -2.54 18.81 -5.04
CA GLN A 125 -2.81 20.19 -5.44
C GLN A 125 -3.98 20.76 -4.61
N ALA A 126 -5.11 21.13 -5.23
CA ALA A 126 -6.31 21.59 -4.54
C ALA A 126 -7.46 20.57 -4.57
N ASN A 127 -7.15 19.28 -4.76
CA ASN A 127 -8.16 18.23 -5.01
C ASN A 127 -8.57 17.42 -3.77
N ASP A 128 -8.29 17.89 -2.55
CA ASP A 128 -8.66 17.23 -1.30
C ASP A 128 -10.16 16.87 -1.26
N ALA A 129 -11.01 17.84 -1.61
CA ALA A 129 -12.45 17.65 -1.69
C ALA A 129 -12.85 16.62 -2.76
N HIS A 130 -12.19 16.60 -3.92
CA HIS A 130 -12.46 15.63 -4.98
C HIS A 130 -12.08 14.20 -4.55
N VAL A 131 -10.96 14.03 -3.84
CA VAL A 131 -10.55 12.73 -3.30
C VAL A 131 -11.63 12.16 -2.39
N LEU A 132 -12.19 12.99 -1.50
CA LEU A 132 -13.21 12.58 -0.53
C LEU A 132 -14.63 12.53 -1.11
N ALA A 133 -14.88 13.22 -2.23
CA ALA A 133 -16.17 13.20 -2.91
C ALA A 133 -16.24 12.17 -4.05
N ASN A 134 -15.17 11.38 -4.28
CA ASN A 134 -15.11 10.41 -5.37
C ASN A 134 -16.35 9.49 -5.36
N ALA A 135 -17.02 9.33 -6.49
CA ALA A 135 -18.29 8.61 -6.57
C ALA A 135 -18.12 7.10 -6.33
N HIS A 136 -17.00 6.52 -6.77
CA HIS A 136 -16.80 5.07 -6.85
C HIS A 136 -15.88 4.52 -5.77
N TYR A 137 -15.01 5.36 -5.19
CA TYR A 137 -14.01 4.93 -4.22
C TYR A 137 -14.22 5.59 -2.86
N ARG A 138 -14.02 4.79 -1.81
CA ARG A 138 -14.06 5.20 -0.40
C ARG A 138 -12.67 4.98 0.18
N LEU A 139 -11.97 6.06 0.51
CA LEU A 139 -10.60 6.01 0.98
C LEU A 139 -10.55 5.66 2.47
N ASN A 140 -9.66 4.74 2.84
CA ASN A 140 -9.36 4.37 4.23
C ASN A 140 -7.85 4.37 4.40
N VAL A 141 -7.36 5.13 5.38
CA VAL A 141 -5.95 5.37 5.64
C VAL A 141 -5.59 4.77 7.00
N MET A 142 -4.72 3.77 6.98
CA MET A 142 -4.18 3.12 8.17
C MET A 142 -3.06 3.98 8.75
N ILE A 143 -3.17 4.33 10.03
CA ILE A 143 -2.13 5.03 10.80
C ILE A 143 -1.98 4.36 12.17
N VAL A 144 -0.86 4.61 12.85
CA VAL A 144 -0.71 4.23 14.26
C VAL A 144 -0.46 5.45 15.11
N ARG A 145 -1.03 5.48 16.32
CA ARG A 145 -0.62 6.41 17.37
C ARG A 145 0.44 5.73 18.24
N SER A 146 1.62 6.33 18.31
CA SER A 146 2.75 5.84 19.11
C SER A 146 2.60 6.21 20.58
N ARG A 147 3.04 5.33 21.47
CA ARG A 147 2.99 5.46 22.93
C ARG A 147 4.38 5.34 23.55
N GLY A 148 4.50 5.71 24.83
CA GLY A 148 5.73 5.54 25.61
C GLY A 148 6.94 6.24 24.96
N LEU A 149 8.06 5.50 24.85
CA LEU A 149 9.32 6.01 24.28
C LEU A 149 9.21 6.43 22.80
N LEU A 150 8.19 5.94 22.09
CA LEU A 150 7.93 6.26 20.68
C LEU A 150 7.04 7.49 20.48
N ALA A 151 6.51 8.07 21.58
CA ALA A 151 5.64 9.25 21.54
C ALA A 151 6.38 10.56 21.20
N ARG A 152 7.69 10.51 20.96
CA ARG A 152 8.54 11.67 20.59
C ARG A 152 9.56 11.26 19.52
N ASP A 153 10.09 12.24 18.79
CA ASP A 153 11.11 12.03 17.74
C ASP A 153 12.57 12.13 18.24
N HIS A 154 12.80 11.99 19.55
CA HIS A 154 14.16 11.98 20.08
C HIS A 154 14.88 10.67 19.71
N ARG A 155 16.01 10.76 18.98
CA ARG A 155 16.70 9.59 18.38
C ARG A 155 17.01 8.47 19.36
N ALA A 156 17.50 8.78 20.56
CA ALA A 156 17.80 7.76 21.57
C ALA A 156 16.51 7.06 22.07
N GLY A 157 15.46 7.83 22.34
CA GLY A 157 14.15 7.30 22.77
C GLY A 157 13.51 6.43 21.69
N LEU A 158 13.55 6.87 20.42
CA LEU A 158 13.10 6.07 19.29
C LEU A 158 13.88 4.77 19.15
N SER A 159 15.21 4.81 19.30
CA SER A 159 16.05 3.61 19.15
C SER A 159 15.74 2.57 20.23
N LEU A 160 15.63 3.01 21.50
CA LEU A 160 15.26 2.14 22.62
C LEU A 160 13.82 1.62 22.48
N GLY A 161 12.88 2.49 22.12
CA GLY A 161 11.48 2.12 21.90
C GLY A 161 11.31 1.11 20.76
N LEU A 162 12.00 1.28 19.64
CA LEU A 162 11.99 0.32 18.54
C LEU A 162 12.63 -1.02 18.95
N GLY A 163 13.69 -0.99 19.77
CA GLY A 163 14.25 -2.20 20.37
C GLY A 163 13.22 -2.96 21.23
N ALA A 164 12.47 -2.25 22.07
CA ALA A 164 11.40 -2.83 22.87
C ALA A 164 10.26 -3.41 22.02
N VAL A 165 9.87 -2.72 20.94
CA VAL A 165 8.88 -3.21 19.96
C VAL A 165 9.34 -4.51 19.32
N VAL A 166 10.59 -4.60 18.88
CA VAL A 166 11.14 -5.83 18.29
C VAL A 166 11.10 -6.97 19.29
N ALA A 167 11.52 -6.73 20.54
CA ALA A 167 11.51 -7.74 21.59
C ALA A 167 10.08 -8.23 21.89
N ASP A 168 9.11 -7.33 22.04
CA ASP A 168 7.70 -7.67 22.25
C ASP A 168 7.11 -8.42 21.03
N ASN A 169 7.48 -8.04 19.80
CA ASN A 169 7.01 -8.72 18.58
C ASN A 169 7.49 -10.16 18.47
N LEU A 170 8.73 -10.43 18.88
CA LEU A 170 9.30 -11.78 18.93
C LEU A 170 8.51 -12.68 19.89
N ILE A 171 8.07 -12.14 21.03
CA ILE A 171 7.20 -12.85 21.97
C ILE A 171 5.80 -13.04 21.37
N GLY A 172 5.21 -12.00 20.79
CA GLY A 172 3.89 -12.06 20.19
C GLY A 172 3.36 -10.72 19.72
N ARG A 173 2.77 -10.70 18.51
CA ARG A 173 2.22 -9.47 17.91
C ARG A 173 1.28 -8.72 18.84
N ALA A 174 0.39 -9.38 19.59
CA ALA A 174 -0.54 -8.73 20.51
C ALA A 174 0.12 -7.75 21.51
N ARG A 175 1.41 -7.95 21.85
CA ARG A 175 2.16 -7.05 22.74
C ARG A 175 2.49 -5.70 22.11
N LEU A 176 2.39 -5.58 20.78
CA LEU A 176 2.55 -4.30 20.09
C LEU A 176 1.53 -3.24 20.53
N SER A 177 0.39 -3.66 21.12
CA SER A 177 -0.60 -2.78 21.77
C SER A 177 -0.03 -1.87 22.88
N ARG A 178 1.11 -2.25 23.46
CA ARG A 178 1.85 -1.44 24.45
C ARG A 178 2.50 -0.20 23.82
N HIS A 179 2.85 -0.31 22.55
CA HIS A 179 3.62 0.69 21.82
C HIS A 179 2.77 1.49 20.85
N PHE A 180 1.69 0.88 20.36
CA PHE A 180 0.86 1.44 19.30
C PHE A 180 -0.63 1.24 19.55
N GLU A 181 -1.40 2.18 19.04
CA GLU A 181 -2.85 2.09 18.84
C GLU A 181 -3.12 2.23 17.35
N ARG A 182 -3.96 1.36 16.80
CA ARG A 182 -4.35 1.41 15.38
C ARG A 182 -5.44 2.46 15.19
N LEU A 183 -5.28 3.33 14.20
CA LEU A 183 -6.33 4.23 13.76
C LEU A 183 -6.62 3.97 12.28
N VAL A 184 -7.91 3.88 11.95
CA VAL A 184 -8.41 3.80 10.58
C VAL A 184 -9.13 5.11 10.28
N MET A 185 -8.45 6.01 9.59
CA MET A 185 -9.07 7.25 9.10
C MET A 185 -9.87 6.91 7.84
N HIS A 186 -11.19 7.00 7.87
CA HIS A 186 -12.05 6.46 6.82
C HIS A 186 -13.00 7.50 6.20
N ASP A 187 -13.36 7.28 4.94
CA ASP A 187 -14.44 8.02 4.30
C ASP A 187 -15.75 7.85 5.09
N PRO A 188 -16.41 8.93 5.55
CA PRO A 188 -17.58 8.83 6.40
C PRO A 188 -18.81 8.27 5.68
N ARG A 189 -18.80 8.22 4.33
CA ARG A 189 -19.93 7.71 3.53
C ARG A 189 -20.05 6.18 3.58
N LEU A 190 -18.96 5.48 3.90
CA LEU A 190 -18.95 4.03 4.02
C LEU A 190 -17.95 3.61 5.10
N VAL A 191 -18.45 2.95 6.14
CA VAL A 191 -17.58 2.33 7.15
C VAL A 191 -16.68 1.29 6.47
N PRO A 192 -15.38 1.22 6.81
CA PRO A 192 -14.49 0.22 6.22
C PRO A 192 -15.07 -1.19 6.39
N PRO A 193 -15.16 -2.01 5.32
CA PRO A 193 -15.78 -3.33 5.36
C PRO A 193 -14.86 -4.35 6.04
N LEU A 194 -14.66 -4.18 7.34
CA LEU A 194 -13.84 -5.00 8.21
C LEU A 194 -14.70 -5.56 9.34
N LEU A 195 -14.46 -6.82 9.71
CA LEU A 195 -14.94 -7.37 10.98
C LEU A 195 -14.26 -6.63 12.15
N PRO A 196 -14.80 -6.74 13.38
CA PRO A 196 -14.22 -6.08 14.55
C PRO A 196 -12.71 -6.35 14.70
N LEU A 197 -11.95 -5.27 14.82
CA LEU A 197 -10.50 -5.31 15.00
C LEU A 197 -10.17 -5.53 16.48
N THR A 198 -9.82 -6.77 16.85
CA THR A 198 -9.63 -7.21 18.25
C THR A 198 -8.19 -7.51 18.63
N ASP A 199 -7.26 -7.44 17.68
CA ASP A 199 -5.84 -7.74 17.87
C ASP A 199 -5.04 -6.59 18.51
N PHE A 200 -5.49 -5.35 18.31
CA PHE A 200 -4.92 -4.15 18.93
C PHE A 200 -6.03 -3.18 19.36
N PRO A 201 -5.76 -2.30 20.35
CA PRO A 201 -6.57 -1.10 20.56
C PRO A 201 -6.70 -0.36 19.22
N SER A 202 -7.94 -0.24 18.75
CA SER A 202 -8.26 0.24 17.40
C SER A 202 -9.37 1.28 17.47
N CYS A 203 -9.26 2.34 16.67
CA CYS A 203 -10.27 3.38 16.53
C CYS A 203 -10.51 3.69 15.05
N CYS A 204 -11.77 3.90 14.66
CA CYS A 204 -12.15 4.37 13.33
C CYS A 204 -12.62 5.83 13.45
N LEU A 205 -12.04 6.73 12.67
CA LEU A 205 -12.34 8.16 12.70
C LEU A 205 -12.58 8.68 11.28
N PRO A 206 -13.49 9.65 11.08
CA PRO A 206 -13.81 10.13 9.75
C PRO A 206 -12.68 10.97 9.14
N LEU A 207 -12.46 10.80 7.85
CA LEU A 207 -11.68 11.69 7.01
C LEU A 207 -12.51 12.90 6.59
N ASP A 208 -11.87 14.06 6.58
CA ASP A 208 -12.39 15.29 6.00
C ASP A 208 -11.26 16.07 5.32
N THR A 209 -11.61 17.21 4.71
CA THR A 209 -10.64 18.06 4.01
C THR A 209 -9.62 18.72 4.94
N LEU A 210 -9.87 18.79 6.24
CA LEU A 210 -8.97 19.38 7.23
C LEU A 210 -7.90 18.38 7.69
N ASN A 211 -8.19 17.08 7.62
CA ASN A 211 -7.31 16.04 8.16
C ASN A 211 -6.70 15.08 7.12
N LEU A 212 -7.17 15.10 5.87
CA LEU A 212 -6.71 14.20 4.81
C LEU A 212 -5.18 14.18 4.64
N ARG A 213 -4.56 15.35 4.52
CA ARG A 213 -3.11 15.47 4.27
C ARG A 213 -2.29 14.96 5.45
N GLN A 214 -2.70 15.30 6.67
CA GLN A 214 -2.04 14.87 7.90
C GLN A 214 -2.19 13.37 8.09
N ALA A 215 -3.35 12.79 7.77
CA ALA A 215 -3.57 11.35 7.80
C ALA A 215 -2.67 10.62 6.78
N LEU A 216 -2.59 11.12 5.54
CA LEU A 216 -1.71 10.56 4.52
C LEU A 216 -0.23 10.68 4.91
N LEU A 217 0.20 11.84 5.40
CA LEU A 217 1.57 12.07 5.86
C LEU A 217 1.92 11.15 7.03
N ALA A 218 1.04 11.06 8.04
CA ALA A 218 1.22 10.16 9.18
C ALA A 218 1.33 8.70 8.72
N SER A 219 0.46 8.27 7.80
CA SER A 219 0.48 6.92 7.24
C SER A 219 1.81 6.57 6.58
N GLY A 220 2.57 7.53 6.06
CA GLY A 220 3.91 7.32 5.49
C GLY A 220 5.10 7.65 6.41
N SER A 221 4.86 8.05 7.66
CA SER A 221 5.89 8.56 8.58
C SER A 221 6.60 7.43 9.32
N ILE A 222 7.64 6.87 8.70
CA ILE A 222 8.44 5.77 9.25
C ILE A 222 9.40 6.30 10.34
N PRO A 223 9.41 5.71 11.56
CA PRO A 223 10.35 6.06 12.62
C PRO A 223 11.81 6.07 12.12
N MET A 224 12.62 7.03 12.58
CA MET A 224 14.02 7.24 12.19
C MET A 224 14.26 7.69 10.74
N VAL A 225 13.22 7.74 9.90
CA VAL A 225 13.31 8.24 8.51
C VAL A 225 12.60 9.58 8.38
N MET A 226 11.42 9.70 8.98
CA MET A 226 10.59 10.91 9.00
C MET A 226 10.14 11.21 10.43
N GLU A 227 9.88 12.48 10.69
CA GLU A 227 9.18 12.91 11.91
C GLU A 227 7.76 12.35 11.90
N GLY A 228 7.24 12.01 13.07
CA GLY A 228 5.82 11.68 13.20
C GLY A 228 4.97 12.95 13.15
N VAL A 229 3.69 12.78 12.86
CA VAL A 229 2.72 13.87 12.84
C VAL A 229 2.23 14.07 14.28
N GLY A 230 2.45 15.27 14.85
CA GLY A 230 2.16 15.58 16.26
C GLY A 230 0.70 15.90 16.57
N GLU A 231 -0.11 16.17 15.54
CA GLU A 231 -1.52 16.50 15.67
C GLU A 231 -2.24 16.21 14.35
N ILE A 232 -3.46 15.67 14.44
CA ILE A 232 -4.35 15.52 13.29
C ILE A 232 -5.67 16.23 13.62
N PRO A 233 -6.14 17.19 12.79
CA PRO A 233 -7.44 17.84 12.99
C PRO A 233 -8.58 16.83 13.14
N GLY A 234 -9.49 17.08 14.08
CA GLY A 234 -10.58 16.15 14.42
C GLY A 234 -10.18 14.94 15.27
N VAL A 235 -8.88 14.65 15.40
CA VAL A 235 -8.35 13.57 16.27
C VAL A 235 -7.67 14.13 17.53
N GLY A 236 -6.98 15.26 17.41
CA GLY A 236 -6.24 15.94 18.48
C GLY A 236 -4.75 15.60 18.51
N ALA A 237 -4.08 16.04 19.57
CA ALA A 237 -2.64 15.87 19.75
C ALA A 237 -2.25 14.40 19.98
N GLY A 238 -1.13 13.99 19.41
CA GLY A 238 -0.59 12.64 19.53
C GLY A 238 0.55 12.40 18.54
N MET A 239 1.33 11.34 18.74
CA MET A 239 2.43 11.02 17.83
C MET A 239 1.99 9.97 16.80
N PHE A 240 1.51 10.43 15.64
CA PHE A 240 0.97 9.57 14.59
C PHE A 240 2.06 9.17 13.57
N ARG A 241 2.07 7.89 13.20
CA ARG A 241 3.11 7.27 12.37
C ARG A 241 2.53 6.22 11.43
N ASP A 242 3.43 5.66 10.62
CA ASP A 242 3.10 4.75 9.53
C ASP A 242 2.24 3.56 9.99
N GLY A 243 1.08 3.38 9.35
CA GLY A 243 0.14 2.28 9.62
C GLY A 243 0.75 0.90 9.43
N GLY A 244 1.72 0.80 8.52
CA GLY A 244 2.45 -0.43 8.21
C GLY A 244 3.26 -0.98 9.39
N LEU A 245 3.53 -0.18 10.44
CA LEU A 245 4.16 -0.68 11.66
C LEU A 245 3.36 -1.84 12.27
N LEU A 246 2.02 -1.73 12.27
CA LEU A 246 1.13 -2.82 12.65
C LEU A 246 0.65 -3.61 11.44
N ASP A 247 0.17 -2.93 10.39
CA ASP A 247 -0.56 -3.53 9.25
C ASP A 247 0.21 -3.36 7.93
N TYR A 248 1.36 -4.03 7.80
CA TYR A 248 2.31 -3.85 6.69
C TYR A 248 1.74 -4.33 5.36
N HIS A 249 1.33 -5.60 5.28
CA HIS A 249 0.63 -6.15 4.12
C HIS A 249 -0.86 -6.38 4.41
N LEU A 250 -1.48 -5.55 5.27
CA LEU A 250 -2.94 -5.49 5.49
C LEU A 250 -3.61 -6.88 5.62
N ASP A 251 -3.10 -7.70 6.54
CA ASP A 251 -3.72 -8.98 6.93
C ASP A 251 -4.95 -8.72 7.84
N LEU A 252 -5.95 -8.08 7.25
CA LEU A 252 -7.14 -7.56 7.93
C LEU A 252 -8.32 -8.54 7.80
N PRO A 253 -9.24 -8.56 8.78
CA PRO A 253 -10.41 -9.41 8.72
C PRO A 253 -11.48 -8.77 7.82
N TYR A 254 -11.29 -8.83 6.50
CA TYR A 254 -12.24 -8.29 5.53
C TYR A 254 -13.63 -8.92 5.71
N SER A 255 -14.67 -8.09 5.66
CA SER A 255 -16.07 -8.50 5.82
C SER A 255 -16.81 -8.51 4.48
N GLY A 256 -17.96 -9.19 4.45
CA GLY A 256 -18.78 -9.34 3.25
C GLY A 256 -18.40 -10.55 2.39
N SER A 257 -18.83 -10.53 1.14
CA SER A 257 -18.64 -11.63 0.17
C SER A 257 -17.98 -11.18 -1.14
N ASP A 258 -17.58 -9.92 -1.23
CA ASP A 258 -16.87 -9.39 -2.39
C ASP A 258 -15.45 -9.93 -2.47
N ILE A 259 -14.90 -9.98 -3.68
CA ILE A 259 -13.48 -10.23 -3.88
C ILE A 259 -12.67 -9.06 -3.32
N VAL A 260 -11.62 -9.41 -2.56
CA VAL A 260 -10.59 -8.49 -2.11
C VAL A 260 -9.43 -8.54 -3.12
N LEU A 261 -9.40 -7.62 -4.08
CA LEU A 261 -8.36 -7.59 -5.11
C LEU A 261 -7.14 -6.84 -4.58
N TYR A 262 -6.00 -7.52 -4.47
CA TYR A 262 -4.82 -7.02 -3.79
C TYR A 262 -3.63 -6.86 -4.77
N PRO A 263 -3.51 -5.70 -5.46
CA PRO A 263 -2.33 -5.37 -6.25
C PRO A 263 -1.11 -5.12 -5.35
N HIS A 264 -0.17 -6.06 -5.37
CA HIS A 264 0.93 -6.16 -4.42
C HIS A 264 2.29 -6.25 -5.12
N PHE A 265 3.35 -5.87 -4.42
CA PHE A 265 4.74 -5.95 -4.89
C PHE A 265 5.47 -7.27 -4.54
N THR A 266 4.78 -8.24 -3.92
CA THR A 266 5.33 -9.55 -3.55
C THR A 266 4.20 -10.56 -3.46
N ASP A 267 4.54 -11.84 -3.63
CA ASP A 267 3.60 -12.97 -3.65
C ASP A 267 3.28 -13.55 -2.26
N LYS A 268 3.52 -12.78 -1.18
CA LYS A 268 3.39 -13.20 0.23
C LYS A 268 2.84 -12.08 1.09
N ILE A 269 1.98 -12.44 2.05
CA ILE A 269 1.45 -11.51 3.04
C ILE A 269 2.28 -11.58 4.33
N ILE A 270 2.81 -10.42 4.74
CA ILE A 270 3.58 -10.23 5.98
C ILE A 270 2.76 -9.28 6.86
N PRO A 271 2.17 -9.75 7.98
CA PRO A 271 1.19 -8.97 8.74
C PRO A 271 1.67 -7.59 9.19
N GLY A 272 2.83 -7.48 9.84
CA GLY A 272 3.41 -6.19 10.24
C GLY A 272 4.86 -5.99 9.84
N TRP A 273 5.33 -4.76 9.95
CA TRP A 273 6.65 -4.38 9.45
C TRP A 273 7.79 -5.09 10.20
N PHE A 274 7.62 -5.31 11.50
CA PHE A 274 8.56 -6.04 12.36
C PHE A 274 8.58 -7.56 12.11
N ASP A 275 7.63 -8.09 11.34
CA ASP A 275 7.58 -9.52 10.99
C ASP A 275 8.42 -9.87 9.77
N LYS A 276 8.92 -8.86 9.03
CA LYS A 276 9.62 -9.07 7.75
C LYS A 276 10.79 -10.05 7.82
N ALA A 277 11.47 -10.11 8.97
CA ALA A 277 12.61 -11.00 9.20
C ALA A 277 12.22 -12.37 9.79
N LEU A 278 10.94 -12.61 10.08
CA LEU A 278 10.44 -13.78 10.78
C LEU A 278 9.69 -14.71 9.80
N PRO A 279 10.32 -15.76 9.24
CA PRO A 279 9.73 -16.55 8.16
C PRO A 279 8.47 -17.37 8.57
N TRP A 280 8.25 -17.54 9.87
CA TRP A 280 7.04 -18.17 10.43
C TRP A 280 5.86 -17.22 10.56
N ARG A 281 6.06 -15.89 10.44
CA ARG A 281 4.98 -14.90 10.45
C ARG A 281 4.38 -14.82 9.05
N ARG A 282 3.21 -15.43 8.87
CA ARG A 282 2.44 -15.47 7.63
C ARG A 282 1.06 -14.86 7.84
N GLY A 283 0.39 -14.52 6.75
CA GLY A 283 -0.99 -14.05 6.78
C GLY A 283 -1.98 -15.12 7.28
N ASP A 284 -3.08 -14.69 7.88
CA ASP A 284 -4.14 -15.57 8.36
C ASP A 284 -5.03 -16.04 7.19
N GLN A 285 -4.98 -17.33 6.88
CA GLN A 285 -5.72 -17.92 5.76
C GLN A 285 -7.25 -17.76 5.90
N THR A 286 -7.77 -17.59 7.12
CA THR A 286 -9.19 -17.34 7.36
C THR A 286 -9.55 -15.93 6.93
N ARG A 287 -8.71 -14.94 7.26
CA ARG A 287 -8.89 -13.54 6.87
C ARG A 287 -8.72 -13.33 5.38
N LEU A 288 -7.82 -14.08 4.77
CA LEU A 288 -7.42 -13.94 3.37
C LEU A 288 -8.25 -14.80 2.41
N GLN A 289 -9.31 -15.46 2.87
CA GLN A 289 -10.09 -16.43 2.08
C GLN A 289 -10.72 -15.83 0.80
N ASP A 290 -11.05 -14.54 0.79
CA ASP A 290 -11.67 -13.82 -0.33
C ASP A 290 -10.65 -12.96 -1.12
N VAL A 291 -9.35 -13.11 -0.82
CA VAL A 291 -8.27 -12.31 -1.45
C VAL A 291 -7.84 -12.89 -2.78
N VAL A 292 -7.62 -12.01 -3.77
CA VAL A 292 -6.88 -12.28 -5.01
C VAL A 292 -5.66 -11.37 -5.03
N LEU A 293 -4.49 -11.94 -4.78
CA LEU A 293 -3.21 -11.27 -4.78
C LEU A 293 -2.63 -11.25 -6.19
N LEU A 294 -2.37 -10.05 -6.72
CA LEU A 294 -1.65 -9.85 -7.98
C LEU A 294 -0.24 -9.37 -7.65
N ALA A 295 0.78 -10.16 -8.00
CA ALA A 295 2.17 -9.82 -7.71
C ALA A 295 3.08 -10.04 -8.93
N PRO A 296 4.19 -9.29 -9.06
CA PRO A 296 5.19 -9.58 -10.08
C PRO A 296 5.78 -10.98 -9.91
N SER A 297 5.85 -11.74 -11.00
CA SER A 297 6.45 -13.08 -11.02
C SER A 297 7.97 -13.00 -10.85
N HIS A 298 8.59 -14.10 -10.41
CA HIS A 298 10.04 -14.19 -10.34
C HIS A 298 10.72 -14.03 -11.72
N ALA A 299 10.10 -14.56 -12.78
CA ALA A 299 10.60 -14.44 -14.14
C ALA A 299 10.62 -12.98 -14.62
N TYR A 300 9.57 -12.21 -14.31
CA TYR A 300 9.55 -10.78 -14.60
C TYR A 300 10.56 -10.01 -13.75
N LEU A 301 10.64 -10.27 -12.45
CA LEU A 301 11.62 -9.62 -11.58
C LEU A 301 13.05 -9.82 -12.10
N ALA A 302 13.39 -11.01 -12.60
CA ALA A 302 14.70 -11.31 -13.18
C ALA A 302 15.06 -10.46 -14.42
N THR A 303 14.07 -9.85 -15.08
CA THR A 303 14.26 -9.01 -16.26
C THR A 303 14.48 -7.54 -15.92
N LEU A 304 14.13 -7.13 -14.70
CA LEU A 304 14.32 -5.75 -14.24
C LEU A 304 15.80 -5.47 -13.92
N PRO A 305 16.24 -4.21 -13.98
CA PRO A 305 17.55 -3.83 -13.48
C PRO A 305 17.70 -4.26 -12.02
N TYR A 306 18.84 -4.85 -11.70
CA TYR A 306 19.14 -5.43 -10.38
C TYR A 306 18.21 -6.56 -9.92
N ARG A 307 17.40 -7.10 -10.83
CA ARG A 307 16.51 -8.25 -10.61
C ARG A 307 15.52 -8.05 -9.46
N LYS A 308 15.13 -6.80 -9.20
CA LYS A 308 14.22 -6.41 -8.11
C LYS A 308 13.44 -5.14 -8.43
N LEU A 309 12.34 -4.94 -7.72
CA LEU A 309 11.62 -3.68 -7.70
C LEU A 309 12.42 -2.57 -6.99
N PRO A 310 12.13 -1.29 -7.28
CA PRO A 310 12.60 -0.16 -6.48
C PRO A 310 12.38 -0.37 -4.98
N ASP A 311 13.35 -0.04 -4.15
CA ASP A 311 13.15 -0.03 -2.70
C ASP A 311 14.04 1.00 -1.98
N ARG A 312 13.77 1.23 -0.69
CA ARG A 312 14.43 2.28 0.09
C ARG A 312 15.95 2.14 0.19
N SER A 313 16.50 0.94 0.03
CA SER A 313 17.95 0.73 0.03
C SER A 313 18.63 1.39 -1.18
N ASP A 314 17.88 1.68 -2.24
CA ASP A 314 18.40 2.35 -3.42
C ASP A 314 18.85 3.79 -3.13
N PHE A 315 18.17 4.50 -2.21
CA PHE A 315 18.64 5.83 -1.76
C PHE A 315 20.05 5.75 -1.17
N LYS A 316 20.38 4.68 -0.43
CA LYS A 316 21.73 4.45 0.11
C LYS A 316 22.71 3.98 -0.98
N ARG A 317 22.25 3.14 -1.90
CA ARG A 317 23.08 2.58 -2.98
C ARG A 317 23.56 3.62 -3.99
N PHE A 318 22.72 4.62 -4.24
CA PHE A 318 22.93 5.67 -5.24
C PHE A 318 23.20 7.05 -4.62
N VAL A 319 23.66 7.12 -3.37
CA VAL A 319 24.04 8.40 -2.75
C VAL A 319 25.03 9.15 -3.66
N GLY A 320 24.69 10.40 -4.00
CA GLY A 320 25.47 11.24 -4.93
C GLY A 320 25.29 10.91 -6.41
N ARG A 321 24.41 9.95 -6.75
CA ARG A 321 24.09 9.51 -8.11
C ARG A 321 22.59 9.38 -8.29
N ASP A 322 21.84 10.36 -7.83
CA ASP A 322 20.38 10.34 -7.85
C ASP A 322 19.83 10.14 -9.27
N ALA A 323 20.44 10.75 -10.30
CA ALA A 323 20.06 10.57 -11.69
C ALA A 323 20.11 9.09 -12.15
N ASP A 324 21.06 8.29 -11.65
CA ASP A 324 21.15 6.86 -11.96
C ASP A 324 20.00 6.08 -11.31
N ARG A 325 19.68 6.41 -10.05
CA ARG A 325 18.52 5.83 -9.33
C ARG A 325 17.22 6.19 -10.04
N GLN A 326 17.06 7.46 -10.40
CA GLN A 326 15.88 7.96 -11.12
C GLN A 326 15.67 7.24 -12.45
N ARG A 327 16.75 7.00 -13.20
CA ARG A 327 16.68 6.23 -14.45
C ARG A 327 16.32 4.77 -14.18
N TYR A 328 16.94 4.12 -13.20
CA TYR A 328 16.59 2.75 -12.80
C TYR A 328 15.11 2.61 -12.43
N TRP A 329 14.61 3.46 -11.53
CA TRP A 329 13.23 3.41 -11.08
C TRP A 329 12.25 3.75 -12.20
N ARG A 330 12.59 4.69 -13.10
CA ARG A 330 11.80 4.97 -14.31
C ARG A 330 11.68 3.74 -15.21
N THR A 331 12.79 3.04 -15.49
CA THR A 331 12.76 1.78 -16.25
C THR A 331 11.87 0.74 -15.57
N ALA A 332 11.91 0.62 -14.24
CA ALA A 332 11.04 -0.31 -13.51
C ALA A 332 9.54 0.08 -13.59
N MET A 333 9.23 1.38 -13.52
CA MET A 333 7.86 1.89 -13.70
C MET A 333 7.36 1.62 -15.12
N GLU A 334 8.14 1.95 -16.15
CA GLU A 334 7.79 1.70 -17.56
C GLU A 334 7.60 0.20 -17.84
N SER A 335 8.51 -0.64 -17.33
CA SER A 335 8.43 -2.10 -17.50
C SER A 335 7.19 -2.71 -16.83
N SER A 336 6.66 -2.06 -15.79
CA SER A 336 5.49 -2.54 -15.05
C SER A 336 4.20 -2.49 -15.85
N GLN A 337 4.16 -1.81 -17.00
CA GLN A 337 3.05 -1.88 -17.94
C GLN A 337 2.70 -3.33 -18.30
N ARG A 338 3.72 -4.20 -18.45
CA ARG A 338 3.54 -5.63 -18.74
C ARG A 338 2.69 -6.37 -17.71
N LEU A 339 2.71 -5.92 -16.45
CA LEU A 339 1.88 -6.50 -15.39
C LEU A 339 0.40 -6.17 -15.63
N GLY A 340 0.11 -4.93 -16.03
CA GLY A 340 -1.23 -4.49 -16.39
C GLY A 340 -1.73 -5.17 -17.66
N ASP A 341 -0.90 -5.22 -18.71
CA ASP A 341 -1.23 -5.85 -19.98
C ASP A 341 -1.58 -7.34 -19.80
N GLU A 342 -0.75 -8.11 -19.06
CA GLU A 342 -1.06 -9.52 -18.78
C GLU A 342 -2.33 -9.68 -17.94
N PHE A 343 -2.56 -8.81 -16.95
CA PHE A 343 -3.80 -8.86 -16.17
C PHE A 343 -5.03 -8.69 -17.07
N LEU A 344 -5.03 -7.65 -17.93
CA LEU A 344 -6.12 -7.36 -18.86
C LEU A 344 -6.32 -8.51 -19.86
N GLU A 345 -5.24 -9.06 -20.42
CA GLU A 345 -5.33 -10.23 -21.30
C GLU A 345 -5.99 -11.42 -20.60
N LEU A 346 -5.59 -11.74 -19.36
CA LEU A 346 -6.09 -12.90 -18.62
C LEU A 346 -7.58 -12.77 -18.25
N VAL A 347 -8.04 -11.57 -17.89
CA VAL A 347 -9.46 -11.35 -17.58
C VAL A 347 -10.31 -11.31 -18.85
N ASP A 348 -9.83 -10.69 -19.94
CA ASP A 348 -10.59 -10.53 -21.18
C ASP A 348 -10.72 -11.85 -21.96
N THR A 349 -9.72 -12.74 -21.82
CA THR A 349 -9.76 -14.09 -22.40
C THR A 349 -10.38 -15.14 -21.48
N GLY A 350 -10.75 -14.78 -20.25
CA GLY A 350 -11.26 -15.72 -19.24
C GLY A 350 -10.22 -16.71 -18.70
N ARG A 351 -8.94 -16.53 -19.04
CA ARG A 351 -7.84 -17.45 -18.70
C ARG A 351 -7.23 -17.23 -17.32
N LEU A 352 -7.67 -16.20 -16.58
CA LEU A 352 -7.17 -15.92 -15.23
C LEU A 352 -7.28 -17.14 -14.30
N ALA A 353 -8.37 -17.92 -14.39
CA ALA A 353 -8.60 -19.10 -13.57
C ALA A 353 -7.52 -20.19 -13.73
N GLU A 354 -6.94 -20.31 -14.94
CA GLU A 354 -5.86 -21.26 -15.28
C GLU A 354 -4.54 -20.92 -14.56
N ARG A 355 -4.39 -19.66 -14.14
CA ARG A 355 -3.16 -19.10 -13.58
C ARG A 355 -3.21 -18.95 -12.06
N LEU A 356 -4.31 -19.36 -11.42
CA LEU A 356 -4.50 -19.23 -9.98
C LEU A 356 -3.66 -20.22 -9.18
N GLU A 357 -2.83 -19.69 -8.29
CA GLU A 357 -2.12 -20.42 -7.25
C GLU A 357 -2.80 -20.21 -5.89
N PRO A 358 -2.71 -21.18 -4.94
CA PRO A 358 -3.23 -20.96 -3.59
C PRO A 358 -2.46 -19.87 -2.85
N LEU A 359 -3.18 -19.00 -2.15
CA LEU A 359 -2.60 -18.07 -1.18
C LEU A 359 -2.37 -18.82 0.15
N VAL A 360 -1.18 -19.40 0.31
CA VAL A 360 -0.76 -20.20 1.48
C VAL A 360 0.07 -19.45 2.50
#